data_AF-A0A418HBP6-F1
#
_entry.id   AF-A0A418HBP6-F1
#
_cell.length_a   1.000
_cell.length_b   1.000
_cell.length_c   1.000
_cell.angle_alpha   90.00
_cell.angle_beta   90.00
_cell.angle_gamma   90.00
#
_symmetry.space_group_name_H-M   'P 1'
#
loop_
_entity.id
_entity.type
_entity.pdbx_description
1 polymer ?
#
loop_
_entity_poly.entity_id
_entity_poly.type
_entity_poly.pdbx_seq_one_letter_code
_entity_poly.pdbx_strand_id
1 'polypeptide(L)' 'MYTPLTLKLYDWWVLGVSNRLAWGCPTKEHLLPHFLEHLGNNHLDIGVGTGFYLTHVPESSLISLMDLNEASLNAAS' A
#
# COMPACT_ATOMS: atom_id res chain seq x y z
N MET A 1 16.93 9.04 -7.37
CA MET A 1 17.79 7.90 -6.99
C MET A 1 17.21 7.28 -5.73
N TYR A 2 16.31 6.32 -5.89
CA TYR A 2 15.56 5.68 -4.79
C TYR A 2 16.21 4.33 -4.49
N THR A 3 16.82 4.18 -3.31
CA THR A 3 17.25 2.87 -2.81
C THR A 3 16.10 2.22 -2.02
N PRO A 4 16.09 0.89 -1.81
CA PRO A 4 15.01 0.20 -1.07
C PRO A 4 14.77 0.79 0.33
N LEU A 5 15.82 1.32 0.95
CA LEU A 5 15.75 1.98 2.25
C LEU A 5 15.09 3.37 2.17
N THR A 6 15.32 4.12 1.08
CA THR A 6 14.65 5.41 0.87
C THR A 6 13.16 5.24 0.60
N LEU A 7 12.74 4.14 -0.03
CA LEU A 7 11.33 3.81 -0.25
C LEU A 7 10.60 3.47 1.07
N LYS A 8 11.20 2.64 1.94
CA LYS A 8 10.59 2.34 3.27
C LYS A 8 10.45 3.57 4.18
N LEU A 9 11.44 4.47 4.15
CA LEU A 9 11.39 5.74 4.89
C LEU A 9 10.35 6.72 4.30
N TYR A 10 10.20 6.74 2.97
CA TYR A 10 9.19 7.54 2.29
C TYR A 10 7.78 7.04 2.61
N ASP A 11 7.56 5.73 2.61
CA ASP A 11 6.28 5.12 2.96
C ASP A 11 5.88 5.39 4.41
N TRP A 12 6.81 5.34 5.35
CA TRP A 12 6.53 5.70 6.75
C TRP A 12 6.12 7.18 6.90
N TRP A 13 6.76 8.08 6.15
CA TRP A 13 6.42 9.50 6.14
C TRP A 13 5.07 9.78 5.46
N VAL A 14 4.81 9.19 4.29
CA VAL A 14 3.55 9.40 3.55
C VAL A 14 2.37 8.73 4.27
N LEU A 15 2.48 7.44 4.60
CA LEU A 15 1.38 6.68 5.20
C LEU A 15 1.15 7.04 6.68
N GLY A 16 2.20 7.46 7.40
CA GLY A 16 2.12 7.78 8.83
C GLY A 16 1.88 9.27 9.12
N VAL A 17 2.55 10.16 8.41
CA VAL A 17 2.54 11.61 8.68
C VAL A 17 1.66 12.36 7.69
N SER A 18 1.82 12.15 6.38
CA SER A 18 1.04 12.87 5.35
C SER A 18 -0.44 12.52 5.39
N ASN A 19 -0.79 11.22 5.34
CA ASN A 19 -2.18 10.77 5.38
C ASN A 19 -2.90 11.25 6.65
N ARG A 20 -2.22 11.22 7.80
CA ARG A 20 -2.80 11.65 9.06
C ARG A 20 -2.88 13.17 9.21
N LEU A 21 -1.82 13.90 8.89
CA LEU A 21 -1.70 15.34 9.20
C LEU A 21 -2.05 16.26 8.03
N ALA A 22 -1.69 15.89 6.80
CA ALA A 22 -2.02 16.70 5.62
C ALA A 22 -3.43 16.40 5.10
N TRP A 23 -3.81 15.12 5.09
CA TRP A 23 -5.12 14.68 4.56
C TRP A 23 -6.18 14.44 5.64
N GLY A 24 -5.79 14.43 6.93
CA GLY A 24 -6.72 14.19 8.04
C GLY A 24 -7.32 12.78 8.07
N CYS A 25 -6.75 11.84 7.32
CA CYS A 25 -7.27 10.49 7.13
C CYS A 25 -6.22 9.44 7.57
N PRO A 26 -6.10 9.17 8.88
CA PRO A 26 -5.14 8.20 9.39
C PRO A 26 -5.29 6.80 8.75
N THR A 27 -4.18 6.29 8.21
CA THR A 27 -4.14 5.05 7.43
C THR A 27 -4.68 3.83 8.19
N LYS A 28 -4.34 3.68 9.47
CA LYS A 28 -4.79 2.53 10.28
C LYS A 28 -6.25 2.63 10.70
N GLU A 29 -6.78 3.84 10.84
CA GLU A 29 -8.12 4.09 11.38
C GLU A 29 -9.19 4.10 10.28
N HIS A 30 -8.82 4.55 9.07
CA HIS A 30 -9.78 4.73 7.98
C HIS A 30 -9.39 4.00 6.70
N LEU A 31 -8.17 4.21 6.18
CA LEU A 31 -7.80 3.71 4.86
C LEU A 31 -7.65 2.18 4.81
N LEU A 32 -6.99 1.57 5.80
CA LEU A 32 -6.81 0.12 5.87
C LEU A 32 -8.14 -0.62 6.08
N PRO A 33 -9.01 -0.23 7.04
CA PRO A 33 -10.33 -0.82 7.15
C PRO A 33 -11.14 -0.69 5.86
N HIS A 34 -11.11 0.48 5.22
CA HIS A 34 -11.82 0.71 3.96
C HIS A 34 -11.30 -0.20 2.84
N PHE A 35 -9.98 -0.34 2.71
CA PHE A 35 -9.37 -1.25 1.75
C PHE A 35 -9.81 -2.70 1.97
N LEU A 36 -9.77 -3.18 3.21
CA LEU A 36 -10.15 -4.56 3.55
C LEU A 36 -11.66 -4.82 3.37
N GLU A 37 -12.51 -3.85 3.68
CA GLU A 37 -13.96 -3.95 3.51
C GLU A 37 -14.35 -4.09 2.02
N HIS A 38 -13.62 -3.44 1.12
CA HIS A 38 -13.90 -3.43 -0.31
C HIS A 38 -13.00 -4.39 -1.10
N LEU A 39 -12.23 -5.22 -0.40
CA LEU A 39 -11.40 -6.23 -1.02
C LEU A 39 -12.29 -7.34 -1.62
N GLY A 40 -12.14 -7.58 -2.91
CA GLY A 40 -12.80 -8.68 -3.62
C GLY A 40 -11.94 -9.95 -3.66
N ASN A 41 -12.55 -11.08 -3.98
CA ASN A 41 -11.83 -12.36 -4.18
C ASN A 41 -10.81 -12.31 -5.33
N ASN A 42 -11.03 -11.42 -6.31
CA ASN A 42 -10.10 -11.11 -7.38
C ASN A 42 -9.99 -9.58 -7.46
N HIS A 43 -8.83 -9.04 -7.08
CA HIS A 43 -8.63 -7.60 -6.89
C HIS A 43 -7.38 -7.12 -7.62
N LEU A 44 -7.44 -5.94 -8.23
CA LEU A 44 -6.30 -5.29 -8.85
C LEU A 44 -5.90 -4.10 -7.97
N ASP A 45 -4.70 -4.14 -7.40
CA ASP A 45 -4.13 -3.03 -6.66
C ASP A 45 -3.23 -2.20 -7.58
N ILE A 46 -3.48 -0.88 -7.65
CA ILE A 46 -2.83 0.05 -8.58
C ILE A 46 -2.03 1.08 -7.78
N GLY A 47 -0.74 1.22 -8.07
CA GLY A 47 0.16 2.08 -7.32
C GLY A 47 0.52 1.44 -5.97
N VAL A 48 0.94 0.17 -6.02
CA VAL A 48 1.10 -0.71 -4.86
C VAL A 48 2.19 -0.23 -3.89
N GLY A 49 3.11 0.62 -4.33
CA GLY A 49 4.18 1.16 -3.48
C GLY A 49 5.02 0.05 -2.86
N THR A 50 5.13 -0.01 -1.54
CA THR A 50 5.81 -1.12 -0.84
C THR A 50 4.93 -2.34 -0.56
N GLY A 51 3.67 -2.33 -0.98
CA GLY A 51 2.71 -3.40 -0.70
C GLY A 51 2.12 -3.37 0.72
N PHE A 52 2.15 -2.22 1.40
CA PHE A 52 1.67 -2.10 2.80
C PHE A 52 0.27 -2.72 3.02
N TYR A 53 -0.71 -2.39 2.17
CA TYR A 53 -2.08 -2.90 2.31
C TYR A 53 -2.15 -4.41 2.04
N LEU A 54 -1.34 -4.93 1.11
CA LEU A 54 -1.27 -6.34 0.74
C LEU A 54 -0.84 -7.22 1.92
N THR A 55 0.00 -6.70 2.82
CA THR A 55 0.43 -7.45 4.02
C THR A 55 -0.70 -7.76 5.02
N HIS A 56 -1.88 -7.19 4.81
CA HIS A 56 -3.08 -7.37 5.65
C HIS A 56 -4.19 -8.15 4.93
N VAL A 57 -3.98 -8.53 3.68
CA VAL A 57 -4.95 -9.26 2.85
C VAL A 57 -5.01 -10.74 3.23
N PRO A 58 -6.20 -11.39 3.24
CA PRO A 58 -6.29 -12.83 3.43
C PRO A 58 -5.59 -13.61 2.30
N GLU A 59 -4.85 -14.67 2.64
CA GLU A 59 -4.13 -15.52 1.67
C GLU A 59 -5.01 -16.13 0.56
N SER A 60 -6.32 -16.25 0.80
CA SER A 60 -7.29 -16.76 -0.18
C SER A 60 -7.61 -15.78 -1.30
N SER A 61 -7.17 -14.53 -1.21
CA SER A 61 -7.50 -13.47 -2.16
C SER A 61 -6.53 -13.49 -3.34
N LEU A 62 -7.05 -13.44 -4.56
CA LEU A 62 -6.24 -13.32 -5.77
C LEU A 62 -6.00 -11.83 -6.04
N ILE A 63 -4.76 -11.38 -5.85
CA ILE A 63 -4.39 -9.98 -6.06
C ILE A 63 -3.47 -9.85 -7.26
N SER A 64 -3.88 -9.02 -8.23
CA SER A 64 -3.03 -8.56 -9.33
C SER A 64 -2.42 -7.22 -8.96
N LEU A 65 -1.15 -7.00 -9.32
CA LEU A 65 -0.42 -5.78 -8.98
C LEU A 65 -0.14 -4.96 -10.24
N MET A 66 -0.34 -3.65 -10.17
CA MET A 66 0.04 -2.71 -11.22
C MET A 66 0.74 -1.49 -10.62
N ASP A 67 1.95 -1.22 -11.09
CA ASP A 67 2.69 -0.01 -10.75
C ASP A 67 3.56 0.37 -11.96
N LEU A 68 3.79 1.67 -12.13
CA LEU A 68 4.70 2.18 -13.18
C LEU A 68 6.17 1.96 -12.81
N ASN A 69 6.46 1.75 -11.52
CA ASN A 69 7.80 1.53 -11.00
C ASN A 69 8.03 0.04 -10.71
N GLU A 70 8.97 -0.55 -11.45
CA GLU A 70 9.37 -1.95 -11.27
C GLU A 70 9.92 -2.23 -9.85
N ALA A 71 10.56 -1.24 -9.21
CA ALA A 71 11.02 -1.40 -7.83
C ALA A 71 9.86 -1.50 -6.83
N SER A 72 8.72 -0.86 -7.11
CA SER A 72 7.49 -1.02 -6.31
C SER A 72 6.91 -2.41 -6.50
N LEU A 73 6.79 -2.86 -7.76
CA LEU A 73 6.31 -4.22 -8.07
C LEU A 73 7.16 -5.28 -7.36
N ASN A 74 8.49 -5.17 -7.43
CA ASN A 74 9.42 -6.09 -6.76
C ASN A 74 9.36 -6.03 -5.23
N ALA A 75 8.95 -4.89 -4.65
CA ALA A 75 8.83 -4.75 -3.20
C ALA A 75 7.49 -5.30 -2.68
N ALA A 76 6.44 -5.24 -3.50
CA ALA A 76 5.08 -5.64 -3.16
C ALA A 76 4.75 -7.11 -3.49
N SER A 77 5.54 -7.74 -4.37
CA SER A 77 5.41 -9.15 -4.78
C SER A 77 6.03 -10.14 -3.81
#